data_AF-A0A502DNJ4-F1
#
_entry.id   AF-A0A502DNJ4-F1
#
_cell.length_a   1.000
_cell.length_b   1.000
_cell.length_c   1.000
_cell.angle_alpha   90.00
_cell.angle_beta   90.00
_cell.angle_gamma   90.00
#
_symmetry.space_group_name_H-M   'P 1'
#
loop_
_entity.id
_entity.type
_entity.pdbx_description
1 polymer ?
#
loop_
_entity_poly.entity_id
_entity_poly.type
_entity_poly.pdbx_seq_one_letter_code
_entity_poly.pdbx_strand_id
1 'polypeptide(L)' 'MSHANAALTPRARLRLAELVVEKGWTYAAAAKMFMVSSRTAKKWADRFRTEGAAGMVDRSS' A
#
# COMPACT_ATOMS: atom_id res chain seq x y z
N MET A 1 -8.16 -18.77 -4.38
CA MET A 1 -7.22 -18.08 -3.46
C MET A 1 -7.69 -16.63 -3.35
N SER A 2 -8.46 -16.29 -2.32
CA SER A 2 -8.93 -14.92 -2.09
C SER A 2 -7.75 -14.10 -1.58
N HIS A 3 -7.17 -13.26 -2.44
CA HIS A 3 -6.05 -12.42 -2.04
C HIS A 3 -6.53 -11.38 -1.02
N ALA A 4 -6.05 -11.43 0.22
CA ALA A 4 -6.31 -10.42 1.25
C ALA A 4 -6.02 -8.98 0.76
N ASN A 5 -5.11 -8.85 -0.21
CA ASN A 5 -4.78 -7.58 -0.85
C ASN A 5 -5.96 -6.94 -1.63
N ALA A 6 -6.88 -7.75 -2.19
CA ALA A 6 -8.03 -7.25 -2.93
C ALA A 6 -9.10 -6.64 -1.99
N ALA A 7 -9.13 -7.08 -0.73
CA ALA A 7 -10.06 -6.56 0.27
C ALA A 7 -9.71 -5.14 0.76
N LEU A 8 -8.49 -4.67 0.51
CA LEU A 8 -8.12 -3.30 0.89
C LEU A 8 -8.70 -2.29 -0.08
N THR A 9 -9.48 -1.35 0.46
CA THR A 9 -10.02 -0.22 -0.29
C THR A 9 -8.89 0.65 -0.86
N PRO A 10 -9.06 1.31 -2.02
CA PRO A 10 -8.07 2.24 -2.57
C PRO A 10 -7.57 3.28 -1.56
N ARG A 11 -8.47 3.79 -0.70
CA ARG A 11 -8.14 4.74 0.37
C ARG A 11 -7.19 4.15 1.41
N ALA A 12 -7.37 2.89 1.79
CA ALA A 12 -6.47 2.23 2.73
C ALA A 12 -5.09 1.95 2.10
N ARG A 13 -5.03 1.63 0.79
CA ARG A 13 -3.75 1.49 0.05
C ARG A 13 -3.00 2.82 -0.01
N LEU A 14 -3.71 3.90 -0.31
CA LEU A 14 -3.18 5.26 -0.29
C LEU A 14 -2.61 5.61 1.08
N ARG A 15 -3.38 5.37 2.15
CA ARG A 15 -2.93 5.69 3.50
C ARG A 15 -1.68 4.91 3.90
N LEU A 16 -1.61 3.63 3.53
CA LEU A 16 -0.41 2.82 3.73
C LEU A 16 0.80 3.45 3.04
N ALA A 17 0.66 3.82 1.77
CA ALA A 17 1.75 4.40 0.99
C ALA A 17 2.22 5.75 1.55
N GLU A 18 1.31 6.63 1.95
CA GLU A 18 1.63 7.91 2.60
C GLU A 18 2.44 7.71 3.90
N LEU A 19 2.07 6.74 4.74
CA LEU A 19 2.83 6.47 5.97
C LEU A 19 4.28 6.09 5.67
N VAL A 20 4.49 5.29 4.63
CA VAL A 20 5.84 4.86 4.24
C VAL A 20 6.63 5.99 3.58
N VAL A 21 6.02 6.69 2.61
CA VAL A 21 6.73 7.67 1.76
C VAL A 21 6.86 9.02 2.44
N GLU A 22 5.76 9.53 3.01
CA GLU A 22 5.70 10.87 3.60
C GLU A 22 6.07 10.89 5.08
N LYS A 23 5.78 9.80 5.81
CA LYS A 23 6.05 9.71 7.26
C LYS A 23 7.25 8.83 7.59
N GLY A 24 7.93 8.26 6.60
CA GLY A 24 9.15 7.47 6.78
C GLY A 24 8.96 6.15 7.52
N TRP A 25 7.73 5.63 7.60
CA TRP A 25 7.48 4.34 8.25
C TRP A 25 8.18 3.21 7.51
N THR A 26 8.66 2.22 8.27
CA THR A 26 9.17 0.99 7.66
C THR A 26 8.04 0.22 6.99
N TYR A 27 8.37 -0.53 5.92
CA TYR A 27 7.39 -1.39 5.24
C TYR A 27 6.73 -2.38 6.20
N ALA A 28 7.48 -2.92 7.18
CA ALA A 28 6.98 -3.86 8.16
C ALA A 28 5.96 -3.23 9.13
N ALA A 29 6.23 -2.01 9.62
CA ALA A 29 5.33 -1.30 10.51
C ALA A 29 4.00 -0.97 9.82
N ALA A 30 4.07 -0.43 8.60
CA ALA A 30 2.89 -0.15 7.80
C ALA A 30 2.14 -1.46 7.46
N ALA A 31 2.84 -2.50 6.99
CA ALA A 31 2.22 -3.76 6.64
C ALA A 31 1.45 -4.41 7.80
N LYS A 32 2.01 -4.37 9.01
CA LYS A 32 1.35 -4.88 10.23
C LYS A 32 0.04 -4.15 10.53
N MET A 33 0.01 -2.82 10.37
CA MET A 33 -1.19 -2.01 10.62
C MET A 33 -2.34 -2.34 9.66
N PHE A 34 -2.01 -2.65 8.40
CA PHE A 34 -3.00 -2.94 7.35
C PHE A 34 -3.19 -4.43 7.10
N MET A 35 -2.60 -5.31 7.92
CA MET A 35 -2.71 -6.77 7.79
C MET A 35 -2.32 -7.29 6.39
N VAL A 36 -1.27 -6.70 5.80
CA VAL A 36 -0.69 -7.15 4.53
C VAL A 36 0.75 -7.62 4.72
N SER A 37 1.33 -8.19 3.67
CA SER A 37 2.77 -8.50 3.66
C SER A 37 3.61 -7.22 3.49
N SER A 38 4.82 -7.21 4.04
CA SER A 38 5.81 -6.15 3.80
C SER A 38 6.14 -5.96 2.31
N ARG A 39 6.08 -7.04 1.52
CA ARG A 39 6.21 -6.99 0.06
C ARG A 39 5.07 -6.23 -0.60
N THR A 40 3.83 -6.43 -0.16
CA THR A 40 2.66 -5.67 -0.63
C THR A 40 2.84 -4.18 -0.29
N ALA A 41 3.25 -3.88 0.95
CA ALA A 41 3.52 -2.52 1.38
C ALA A 41 4.59 -1.84 0.52
N LYS A 42 5.70 -2.54 0.21
CA LYS A 42 6.72 -2.05 -0.72
C LYS A 42 6.15 -1.76 -2.11
N LYS A 43 5.38 -2.71 -2.69
CA LYS A 43 4.76 -2.54 -4.01
C LYS A 43 3.92 -1.28 -4.09
N TRP A 44 3.10 -1.00 -3.08
CA TRP A 44 2.26 0.21 -3.07
C TRP A 44 3.05 1.48 -2.79
N ALA A 45 4.03 1.45 -1.90
CA ALA A 45 4.91 2.61 -1.68
C ALA A 45 5.68 2.99 -2.94
N ASP A 46 6.27 2.02 -3.64
CA ASP A 46 7.00 2.24 -4.90
C ASP A 46 6.06 2.83 -5.96
N ARG A 47 4.86 2.26 -6.09
CA ARG A 47 3.83 2.75 -7.02
C ARG A 47 3.34 4.16 -6.69
N PHE A 48 3.22 4.50 -5.41
CA PHE A 48 2.86 5.84 -4.97
C PHE A 48 3.97 6.85 -5.29
N ARG A 49 5.25 6.48 -5.18
CA ARG A 49 6.35 7.36 -5.59
C ARG A 49 6.34 7.67 -7.08
N THR A 50 5.92 6.72 -7.91
CA THR A 50 5.91 6.89 -9.37
C THR A 50 4.66 7.59 -9.89
N GLU A 51 3.51 7.33 -9.28
CA GLU A 51 2.20 7.72 -9.84
C GLU A 51 1.33 8.54 -8.87
N GLY A 52 1.82 8.80 -7.66
CA GLY A 52 1.06 9.47 -6.61
C GLY A 52 -0.23 8.73 -6.24
N ALA A 53 -1.24 9.49 -5.83
CA ALA A 53 -2.53 8.96 -5.42
C ALA A 53 -3.28 8.22 -6.55
N ALA A 54 -3.07 8.62 -7.81
CA ALA A 54 -3.69 7.99 -8.98
C ALA A 54 -3.31 6.50 -9.08
N GLY A 55 -2.10 6.14 -8.66
CA GLY A 55 -1.63 4.76 -8.67
C GLY A 55 -2.34 3.84 -7.68
N MET A 56 -3.04 4.38 -6.67
CA MET A 56 -3.68 3.61 -5.59
C MET A 56 -5.13 3.22 -5.87
N VAL A 57 -5.69 3.72 -6.97
CA VAL A 57 -7.00 3.29 -7.49
C VAL A 57 -6.89 1.85 -7.96
N ASP A 58 -8.00 1.11 -7.88
CA ASP A 58 -7.99 -0.30 -8.23
C ASP A 58 -7.63 -0.49 -9.70
N ARG A 59 -6.50 -1.15 -9.89
CA ARG A 59 -6.05 -1.70 -11.15
C ARG A 59 -5.75 -3.13 -10.81
N SER A 60 -6.32 -4.05 -11.56
CA SER A 60 -5.99 -5.48 -11.53
C SER A 60 -4.47 -5.59 -11.35
N SER A 61 -4.05 -6.10 -10.19
CA SER A 61 -2.67 -5.98 -9.68
C SER A 61 -1.88 -7.26 -9.82
#